data_AF-A0A965YL97-F1
#
_entry.id   AF-A0A965YL97-F1
#
_cell.length_a   1.000
_cell.length_b   1.000
_cell.length_c   1.000
_cell.angle_alpha   90.00
_cell.angle_beta   90.00
_cell.angle_gamma   90.00
#
_symmetry.space_group_name_H-M   'P 1'
#
loop_
_entity.id
_entity.type
_entity.pdbx_description
1 polymer ?
#
loop_
_entity_poly.entity_id
_entity_poly.type
_entity_poly.pdbx_seq_one_letter_code
_entity_poly.pdbx_strand_id
1 'polypeptide(L)'
;MTDIKLNKDEKQAELEKYRDLVLATIDYYLDNKEMHIKTAEFDSVEHYNGLKAQTEENFQKGRLTRLKQWFRDLTEMQVESGDLKFNKYLQDKTKYDIDIFKSYFQRVEKIIEKGEITTDNQFYDINIMVDHLSQTEQIDTEKIEKLNKLLGAYEERKSIKTKNADINK
;
A
#
# COMPACT_ATOMS: atom_id res chain seq x y z
N MET A 1 13.96 9.40 -14.53
CA MET A 1 14.18 7.94 -14.67
C MET A 1 14.74 7.72 -16.06
N THR A 2 15.94 7.15 -16.16
CA THR A 2 16.55 6.78 -17.43
C THR A 2 15.70 5.66 -18.04
N ASP A 3 15.15 5.87 -19.24
CA ASP A 3 14.45 4.83 -20.00
C ASP A 3 15.47 3.76 -20.41
N ILE A 4 15.66 2.76 -19.54
CA ILE A 4 16.42 1.56 -19.89
C ILE A 4 15.60 0.82 -20.94
N LYS A 5 16.10 0.80 -22.17
CA LYS A 5 15.47 0.10 -23.28
C LYS A 5 15.58 -1.40 -23.04
N LEU A 6 14.51 -2.01 -22.53
CA LEU A 6 14.42 -3.45 -22.32
C LEU A 6 14.61 -4.20 -23.63
N ASN A 7 15.32 -5.32 -23.58
CA ASN A 7 15.36 -6.28 -24.66
C ASN A 7 14.02 -7.04 -24.76
N LYS A 8 13.87 -7.89 -25.79
CA LYS A 8 12.61 -8.59 -26.05
C LYS A 8 12.20 -9.53 -24.91
N ASP A 9 13.16 -10.26 -24.36
CA ASP A 9 12.92 -11.27 -23.32
C ASP A 9 12.64 -10.60 -21.98
N GLU A 10 13.37 -9.52 -21.65
CA GLU A 10 13.11 -8.66 -20.49
C GLU A 10 11.72 -8.02 -20.55
N LYS A 11 11.32 -7.53 -21.74
CA LYS A 11 9.99 -6.96 -21.93
C LYS A 11 8.90 -8.01 -21.75
N GLN A 12 9.12 -9.24 -22.23
CA GLN A 12 8.17 -10.34 -22.06
C GLN A 12 8.05 -10.76 -20.60
N ALA A 13 9.17 -10.90 -19.88
CA ALA A 13 9.16 -11.19 -18.44
C ALA A 13 8.44 -10.10 -17.64
N GLU A 14 8.66 -8.82 -17.97
CA GLU A 14 7.94 -7.71 -17.36
C GLU A 14 6.44 -7.73 -17.70
N LEU A 15 6.06 -8.10 -18.92
CA LEU A 15 4.65 -8.27 -19.30
C LEU A 15 3.97 -9.35 -18.47
N GLU A 16 4.60 -10.51 -18.32
CA GLU A 16 4.11 -11.62 -17.49
C GLU A 16 3.98 -11.20 -16.04
N LYS A 17 5.03 -10.57 -15.48
CA LYS A 17 5.04 -10.05 -14.12
C LYS A 17 3.86 -9.13 -13.85
N TYR A 18 3.67 -8.10 -14.68
CA TYR A 18 2.62 -7.12 -14.43
C TYR A 18 1.22 -7.66 -14.74
N ARG A 19 1.08 -8.62 -15.66
CA ARG A 19 -0.18 -9.34 -15.85
C ARG A 19 -0.55 -10.09 -14.57
N ASP A 20 0.37 -10.91 -14.06
CA ASP A 20 0.12 -11.76 -12.90
C ASP A 20 -0.14 -10.94 -11.64
N LEU A 21 0.59 -9.82 -11.45
CA LEU A 21 0.35 -8.88 -10.37
C LEU A 21 -1.04 -8.24 -10.46
N VAL A 22 -1.46 -7.77 -11.64
CA VAL A 22 -2.81 -7.19 -11.82
C VAL A 22 -3.90 -8.24 -11.55
N LEU A 23 -3.74 -9.46 -12.06
CA LEU A 23 -4.69 -10.54 -11.83
C LEU A 23 -4.77 -10.90 -10.34
N ALA A 24 -3.64 -10.99 -9.65
CA ALA A 24 -3.61 -11.24 -8.21
C ALA A 24 -4.29 -10.12 -7.42
N THR A 25 -4.07 -8.85 -7.78
CA THR A 25 -4.78 -7.73 -7.16
C THR A 25 -6.29 -7.84 -7.33
N ILE A 26 -6.77 -8.20 -8.53
CA ILE A 26 -8.20 -8.37 -8.77
C ILE A 26 -8.76 -9.59 -8.01
N ASP A 27 -8.02 -10.69 -7.95
CA ASP A 27 -8.40 -11.87 -7.16
C ASP A 27 -8.55 -11.52 -5.68
N TYR A 28 -7.65 -10.70 -5.13
CA TYR A 28 -7.76 -10.21 -3.74
C TYR A 28 -9.07 -9.44 -3.50
N TYR A 29 -9.55 -8.66 -4.47
CA TYR A 29 -10.81 -7.91 -4.36
C TYR A 29 -12.03 -8.83 -4.44
N LEU A 30 -11.96 -9.85 -5.29
CA LEU A 30 -13.00 -10.87 -5.42
C LEU A 30 -13.07 -11.80 -4.19
N ASP A 31 -11.95 -12.01 -3.51
CA ASP A 31 -11.89 -12.79 -2.28
C ASP A 31 -12.39 -11.97 -1.07
N ASN A 32 -12.29 -10.64 -1.13
CA ASN A 32 -12.75 -9.74 -0.08
C ASN A 32 -14.22 -9.32 -0.25
N LYS A 33 -15.11 -10.02 0.45
CA LYS A 33 -16.56 -9.75 0.43
C LYS A 33 -16.94 -8.31 0.84
N GLU A 34 -16.12 -7.62 1.63
CA GLU A 34 -16.40 -6.23 2.00
C GLU A 34 -16.26 -5.26 0.82
N MET A 35 -15.50 -5.66 -0.21
CA MET A 35 -15.37 -4.91 -1.47
C MET A 35 -16.50 -5.22 -2.46
N HIS A 36 -17.39 -6.17 -2.15
CA HIS A 36 -18.49 -6.56 -3.02
C HIS A 36 -19.67 -5.58 -2.86
N ILE A 37 -19.71 -4.60 -3.73
CA ILE A 37 -20.82 -3.66 -3.87
C ILE A 37 -21.73 -4.14 -5.00
N LYS A 38 -23.03 -4.20 -4.73
CA LYS A 38 -24.06 -4.46 -5.73
C LYS A 38 -25.21 -3.46 -5.59
N THR A 39 -25.49 -2.75 -6.67
CA THR A 39 -26.61 -1.83 -6.81
C THR A 39 -27.45 -2.23 -8.02
N ALA A 40 -28.51 -1.48 -8.34
CA ALA A 40 -29.31 -1.74 -9.54
C ALA A 40 -28.52 -1.52 -10.84
N GLU A 41 -27.48 -0.68 -10.82
CA GLU A 41 -26.73 -0.26 -12.01
C GLU A 41 -25.28 -0.79 -12.02
N PHE A 42 -24.83 -1.41 -10.94
CA PHE A 42 -23.44 -1.82 -10.79
C PHE A 42 -23.29 -3.11 -10.00
N ASP A 43 -22.49 -4.03 -10.53
CA ASP A 43 -22.04 -5.23 -9.84
C ASP A 43 -20.51 -5.26 -9.85
N SER A 44 -19.91 -5.03 -8.67
CA SER A 44 -18.45 -5.04 -8.51
C SER A 44 -17.81 -6.35 -8.93
N VAL A 45 -18.46 -7.50 -8.69
CA VAL A 45 -17.93 -8.82 -9.05
C VAL A 45 -17.90 -8.97 -10.57
N GLU A 46 -18.97 -8.55 -11.26
CA GLU A 46 -18.99 -8.52 -12.72
C GLU A 46 -17.92 -7.57 -13.28
N HIS A 47 -17.80 -6.37 -12.70
CA HIS A 47 -16.79 -5.38 -13.07
C HIS A 47 -15.37 -5.94 -12.95
N TYR A 48 -15.02 -6.54 -11.81
CA TYR A 48 -13.71 -7.14 -11.56
C TYR A 48 -13.41 -8.31 -12.51
N ASN A 49 -14.40 -9.17 -12.78
CA ASN A 49 -14.23 -10.21 -13.80
C ASN A 49 -14.00 -9.64 -15.20
N GLY A 50 -14.67 -8.54 -15.55
CA GLY A 50 -14.40 -7.78 -16.77
C GLY A 50 -12.96 -7.24 -16.83
N LEU A 51 -12.42 -6.74 -15.72
CA LEU A 51 -11.03 -6.29 -15.63
C LEU A 51 -10.02 -7.43 -15.83
N LYS A 52 -10.32 -8.67 -15.37
CA LYS A 52 -9.46 -9.83 -15.64
C LYS A 52 -9.37 -10.11 -17.14
N ALA A 53 -10.49 -10.10 -17.85
CA ALA A 53 -10.51 -10.30 -19.30
C ALA A 53 -9.71 -9.21 -20.04
N GLN A 54 -9.88 -7.94 -19.65
CA GLN A 54 -9.12 -6.85 -20.25
C GLN A 54 -7.63 -6.89 -19.89
N THR A 55 -7.27 -7.42 -18.71
CA THR A 55 -5.86 -7.63 -18.33
C THR A 55 -5.19 -8.60 -19.29
N GLU A 56 -5.86 -9.72 -19.59
CA GLU A 56 -5.37 -10.70 -20.56
C GLU A 56 -5.28 -10.10 -21.97
N GLU A 57 -6.27 -9.30 -22.39
CA GLU A 57 -6.22 -8.60 -23.68
C GLU A 57 -5.00 -7.67 -23.78
N ASN A 58 -4.70 -6.90 -22.73
CA ASN A 58 -3.55 -6.01 -22.70
C ASN A 58 -2.23 -6.78 -22.72
N PHE A 59 -2.17 -7.93 -22.04
CA PHE A 59 -1.03 -8.83 -22.07
C PHE A 59 -0.77 -9.39 -23.48
N GLN A 60 -1.79 -9.96 -24.12
CA GLN A 60 -1.68 -10.52 -25.48
C GLN A 60 -1.27 -9.45 -26.52
N LYS A 61 -1.68 -8.19 -26.31
CA LYS A 61 -1.28 -7.05 -27.15
C LYS A 61 0.09 -6.44 -26.78
N GLY A 62 0.80 -7.01 -25.80
CA GLY A 62 2.12 -6.53 -25.37
C GLY A 62 2.12 -5.13 -24.76
N ARG A 63 1.00 -4.69 -24.16
CA ARG A 63 0.79 -3.33 -23.64
C ARG A 63 1.34 -3.16 -22.21
N LEU A 64 2.65 -3.28 -22.06
CA LEU A 64 3.33 -3.25 -20.76
C LEU A 64 3.01 -1.98 -19.95
N THR A 65 3.09 -0.80 -20.58
CA THR A 65 2.79 0.48 -19.90
C THR A 65 1.38 0.51 -19.32
N ARG A 66 0.40 -0.09 -20.00
CA ARG A 66 -0.99 -0.15 -19.53
C ARG A 66 -1.11 -1.07 -18.31
N LEU A 67 -0.43 -2.21 -18.30
CA LEU A 67 -0.43 -3.13 -17.15
C LEU A 67 0.26 -2.51 -15.93
N LYS A 68 1.40 -1.82 -16.12
CA LYS A 68 2.07 -1.08 -15.03
C LYS A 68 1.16 -0.01 -14.43
N GLN A 69 0.48 0.73 -15.30
CA GLN A 69 -0.47 1.76 -14.91
C GLN A 69 -1.63 1.16 -14.10
N TRP A 70 -2.24 0.09 -14.60
CA TRP A 70 -3.32 -0.61 -13.91
C TRP A 70 -2.90 -1.18 -12.57
N PHE A 71 -1.72 -1.78 -12.48
CA PHE A 71 -1.21 -2.26 -11.22
C PHE A 71 -1.13 -1.10 -10.20
N ARG A 72 -0.52 0.03 -10.59
CA ARG A 72 -0.43 1.20 -9.72
C ARG A 72 -1.81 1.67 -9.24
N ASP A 73 -2.73 1.90 -10.17
CA ASP A 73 -4.06 2.46 -9.87
C ASP A 73 -4.88 1.49 -9.01
N LEU A 74 -4.82 0.19 -9.30
CA LEU A 74 -5.54 -0.80 -8.51
C LEU A 74 -5.01 -0.86 -7.09
N THR A 75 -3.69 -0.80 -6.88
CA THR A 75 -3.08 -0.92 -5.54
C THR A 75 -3.13 0.36 -4.69
N GLU A 76 -3.58 1.48 -5.25
CA GLU A 76 -3.57 2.79 -4.57
C GLU A 76 -4.34 2.75 -3.25
N MET A 77 -5.55 2.17 -3.25
CA MET A 77 -6.39 2.08 -2.06
C MET A 77 -5.72 1.26 -0.94
N GLN A 78 -5.00 0.18 -1.26
CA GLN A 78 -4.30 -0.65 -0.27
C GLN A 78 -3.12 0.10 0.32
N VAL A 79 -2.41 0.88 -0.50
CA VAL A 79 -1.33 1.75 -0.04
C VAL A 79 -1.86 2.83 0.90
N GLU A 80 -2.98 3.48 0.55
CA GLU A 80 -3.59 4.54 1.34
C GLU A 80 -4.20 4.04 2.66
N SER A 81 -4.87 2.89 2.61
CA SER A 81 -5.47 2.27 3.81
C SER A 81 -4.46 1.57 4.72
N GLY A 82 -3.21 1.41 4.28
CA GLY A 82 -2.20 0.70 5.05
C GLY A 82 -2.48 -0.81 5.15
N ASP A 83 -3.05 -1.42 4.11
CA ASP A 83 -3.37 -2.85 4.08
C ASP A 83 -2.09 -3.69 3.88
N LEU A 84 -1.21 -3.73 4.88
CA LEU A 84 0.13 -4.30 4.74
C LEU A 84 0.12 -5.82 4.47
N LYS A 85 -0.93 -6.53 4.88
CA LYS A 85 -1.13 -7.96 4.52
C LYS A 85 -1.30 -8.17 3.01
N PHE A 86 -1.74 -7.16 2.27
CA PHE A 86 -1.91 -7.25 0.82
C PHE A 86 -0.57 -7.43 0.09
N ASN A 87 0.52 -6.81 0.56
CA ASN A 87 1.83 -7.02 -0.05
C ASN A 87 2.31 -8.46 0.11
N LYS A 88 2.10 -9.05 1.30
CA LYS A 88 2.39 -10.46 1.55
C LYS A 88 1.55 -11.37 0.64
N TYR A 89 0.26 -11.08 0.49
CA TYR A 89 -0.60 -11.81 -0.45
C TYR A 89 -0.04 -11.78 -1.88
N LEU A 90 0.36 -10.62 -2.39
CA LEU A 90 0.93 -10.50 -3.74
C LEU A 90 2.20 -11.34 -3.89
N GLN A 91 3.11 -11.27 -2.93
CA GLN A 91 4.35 -12.06 -2.92
C GLN A 91 4.05 -13.58 -2.86
N ASP A 92 3.14 -14.01 -2.00
CA ASP A 92 2.77 -15.42 -1.83
C ASP A 92 2.06 -15.97 -3.07
N LYS A 93 1.20 -15.18 -3.70
CA LYS A 93 0.41 -15.57 -4.87
C LYS A 93 1.25 -15.61 -6.15
N THR A 94 2.11 -14.61 -6.36
CA THR A 94 2.83 -14.40 -7.63
C THR A 94 4.30 -14.81 -7.59
N LYS A 95 4.87 -14.98 -6.40
CA LYS A 95 6.31 -15.26 -6.18
C LYS A 95 7.25 -14.15 -6.65
N TYR A 96 6.72 -12.98 -6.99
CA TYR A 96 7.55 -11.82 -7.29
C TYR A 96 8.01 -11.11 -6.03
N ASP A 97 9.28 -10.70 -6.03
CA ASP A 97 9.79 -9.74 -5.07
C ASP A 97 9.22 -8.35 -5.44
N ILE A 98 8.18 -7.97 -4.71
CA ILE A 98 7.53 -6.67 -4.82
C ILE A 98 7.27 -6.11 -3.42
N ASP A 99 7.45 -4.79 -3.32
CA ASP A 99 7.12 -4.03 -2.13
C ASP A 99 6.41 -2.74 -2.55
N ILE A 100 5.08 -2.76 -2.54
CA ILE A 100 4.27 -1.58 -2.86
C ILE A 100 4.28 -0.55 -1.73
N PHE A 101 4.71 -0.95 -0.53
CA PHE A 101 4.80 -0.10 0.66
C PHE A 101 6.22 0.42 0.93
N LYS A 102 7.17 0.14 0.05
CA LYS A 102 8.58 0.59 0.19
C LYS A 102 8.69 2.08 0.53
N SER A 103 7.96 2.91 -0.22
CA SER A 103 7.94 4.36 -0.01
C SER A 103 7.34 4.73 1.36
N TYR A 104 6.33 3.98 1.83
CA TYR A 104 5.74 4.15 3.15
C TYR A 104 6.78 3.83 4.24
N PHE A 105 7.42 2.67 4.19
CA PHE A 105 8.45 2.29 5.15
C PHE A 105 9.63 3.28 5.15
N GLN A 106 10.06 3.75 3.98
CA GLN A 106 11.10 4.79 3.89
C GLN A 106 10.69 6.12 4.53
N ARG A 107 9.40 6.52 4.48
CA ARG A 107 8.94 7.70 5.22
C ARG A 107 8.98 7.46 6.72
N VAL A 108 8.53 6.29 7.16
CA VAL A 108 8.53 5.91 8.58
C VAL A 108 9.95 5.92 9.15
N GLU A 109 10.92 5.30 8.47
CA GLU A 109 12.33 5.32 8.91
C GLU A 109 12.88 6.74 9.04
N LYS A 110 12.58 7.62 8.09
CA LYS A 110 12.97 9.04 8.18
C LYS A 110 12.38 9.75 9.39
N ILE A 111 11.16 9.41 9.80
CA ILE A 111 10.53 9.97 11.01
C ILE A 111 11.25 9.44 12.26
N ILE A 112 11.60 8.16 12.29
CA ILE A 112 12.35 7.54 13.39
C ILE A 112 13.74 8.17 13.52
N GLU A 113 14.48 8.29 12.41
CA GLU A 113 15.80 8.93 12.36
C GLU A 113 15.76 10.38 12.85
N LYS A 114 14.71 11.11 12.46
CA LYS A 114 14.48 12.48 12.92
C LYS A 114 14.18 12.56 14.42
N GLY A 115 13.61 11.50 15.01
CA GLY A 115 13.27 11.43 16.42
C GLY A 115 12.07 12.30 16.83
N GLU A 116 11.31 12.82 15.86
CA GLU A 116 10.12 13.63 16.15
C GLU A 116 9.03 13.54 15.08
N ILE A 117 7.78 13.42 15.55
CA ILE A 117 6.58 13.64 14.74
C ILE A 117 6.23 15.13 14.78
N THR A 118 6.00 15.71 13.61
CA THR A 118 5.71 17.15 13.44
C THR A 118 4.38 17.43 12.77
N THR A 119 3.79 16.44 12.10
CA THR A 119 2.50 16.58 11.39
C THR A 119 1.55 15.44 11.75
N ASP A 120 0.24 15.67 11.58
CA ASP A 120 -0.77 14.62 11.78
C ASP A 120 -0.55 13.44 10.81
N ASN A 121 -0.12 13.69 9.57
CA ASN A 121 0.19 12.61 8.62
C ASN A 121 1.33 11.71 9.12
N GLN A 122 2.37 12.29 9.72
CA GLN A 122 3.44 11.50 10.35
C GLN A 122 2.92 10.70 11.55
N PHE A 123 1.98 11.26 12.31
CA PHE A 123 1.32 10.55 13.40
C PHE A 123 0.53 9.33 12.90
N TYR A 124 -0.26 9.50 11.82
CA TYR A 124 -0.99 8.38 11.20
C TYR A 124 -0.04 7.31 10.64
N ASP A 125 1.01 7.72 9.92
CA ASP A 125 2.02 6.80 9.39
C ASP A 125 2.63 5.90 10.47
N ILE A 126 2.96 6.51 11.63
CA ILE A 126 3.57 5.80 12.75
C ILE A 126 2.57 4.87 13.45
N ASN A 127 1.30 5.25 13.58
CA ASN A 127 0.26 4.37 14.13
C ASN A 127 0.08 3.10 13.28
N ILE A 128 -0.02 3.25 11.95
CA ILE A 128 -0.13 2.10 11.03
C ILE A 128 1.08 1.16 11.20
N MET A 129 2.28 1.69 11.43
CA MET A 129 3.48 0.88 11.64
C MET A 129 3.43 0.12 12.98
N VAL A 130 2.95 0.75 14.04
CA VAL A 130 2.78 0.09 15.35
C VAL A 130 1.76 -1.03 15.24
N ASP A 131 0.62 -0.79 14.61
CA ASP A 131 -0.42 -1.80 14.38
C ASP A 131 0.13 -2.98 13.58
N HIS A 132 0.92 -2.69 12.53
CA HIS A 132 1.60 -3.70 11.74
C HIS A 132 2.52 -4.58 12.58
N LEU A 133 3.48 -3.97 13.27
CA LEU A 133 4.49 -4.69 14.08
C LEU A 133 3.86 -5.47 15.24
N SER A 134 2.68 -5.04 15.70
CA SER A 134 1.93 -5.75 16.73
C SER A 134 1.24 -7.01 16.20
N GLN A 135 1.05 -7.11 14.88
CA GLN A 135 0.41 -8.24 14.20
C GLN A 135 1.41 -9.20 13.55
N THR A 136 2.73 -8.89 13.56
CA THR A 136 3.76 -9.78 13.01
C THR A 136 4.09 -10.92 13.95
N GLU A 137 4.44 -12.10 13.39
CA GLU A 137 4.81 -13.29 14.18
C GLU A 137 6.04 -13.05 15.08
N GLN A 138 6.99 -12.23 14.61
CA GLN A 138 8.12 -11.75 15.39
C GLN A 138 7.87 -10.30 15.77
N ILE A 139 7.53 -10.07 17.03
CA ILE A 139 7.27 -8.73 17.56
C ILE A 139 8.61 -8.03 17.79
N ASP A 140 8.83 -6.90 17.11
CA ASP A 140 9.97 -6.01 17.34
C ASP A 140 9.62 -5.03 18.47
N THR A 141 9.71 -5.50 19.71
CA THR A 141 9.33 -4.72 20.90
C THR A 141 10.14 -3.43 21.02
N GLU A 142 11.43 -3.44 20.68
CA GLU A 142 12.28 -2.25 20.75
C GLU A 142 11.81 -1.17 19.77
N LYS A 143 11.45 -1.56 18.55
CA LYS A 143 10.93 -0.63 17.56
C LYS A 143 9.55 -0.11 17.97
N ILE A 144 8.66 -0.97 18.44
CA ILE A 144 7.33 -0.56 18.94
C ILE A 144 7.47 0.46 20.08
N GLU A 145 8.36 0.24 21.05
CA GLU A 145 8.60 1.19 22.14
C GLU A 145 9.10 2.54 21.64
N LYS A 146 10.01 2.56 20.66
CA LYS A 146 10.49 3.80 20.04
C LYS A 146 9.35 4.55 19.37
N LEU A 147 8.52 3.86 18.60
CA LEU A 147 7.36 4.45 17.92
C LEU A 147 6.34 5.01 18.92
N ASN A 148 6.01 4.26 19.98
CA ASN A 148 5.08 4.71 21.03
C ASN A 148 5.58 5.96 21.76
N LYS A 149 6.90 6.08 22.01
CA LYS A 149 7.50 7.30 22.58
C LYS A 149 7.31 8.50 21.66
N LEU A 150 7.46 8.32 20.34
CA LEU A 150 7.25 9.39 19.36
C LEU A 150 5.79 9.85 19.34
N LEU A 151 4.85 8.90 19.37
CA LEU A 151 3.41 9.16 19.41
C LEU A 151 3.02 9.95 20.67
N GLY A 152 3.41 9.45 21.85
CA GLY A 152 3.10 10.12 23.12
C GLY A 152 3.67 11.54 23.20
N ALA A 153 4.93 11.72 22.78
CA ALA A 153 5.55 13.05 22.76
C ALA A 153 4.80 14.03 21.82
N TYR A 154 4.24 13.55 20.71
CA TYR A 154 3.44 14.37 19.80
C TYR A 154 2.11 14.79 20.42
N GLU A 155 1.39 13.85 21.04
CA GLU A 155 0.12 14.10 21.71
C GLU A 155 0.25 15.08 22.86
N GLU A 156 1.30 14.95 23.68
CA GLU A 156 1.61 15.90 24.75
C GLU A 156 1.81 17.32 24.20
N ARG A 157 2.64 17.47 23.16
CA ARG A 157 2.86 18.77 22.50
C ARG A 157 1.57 19.36 21.94
N LYS A 158 0.71 18.52 21.34
CA LYS A 158 -0.58 18.95 20.77
C LYS A 158 -1.53 19.41 21.88
N SER A 159 -1.62 18.66 22.99
CA SER A 159 -2.43 19.01 24.16
C SER A 159 -2.02 20.34 24.79
N ILE A 160 -0.71 20.58 24.94
CA ILE A 160 -0.17 21.85 25.49
C ILE A 160 -0.54 23.02 24.57
N LYS A 161 -0.40 22.87 23.24
CA LYS A 161 -0.76 23.91 22.27
C LYS A 161 -2.25 24.26 22.33
N THR A 162 -3.13 23.26 22.42
CA THR A 162 -4.58 23.50 22.54
C THR A 162 -4.92 24.26 23.81
N LYS A 163 -4.40 23.84 24.97
CA LYS A 163 -4.62 24.53 26.25
C LYS A 163 -4.17 25.99 26.21
N ASN A 164 -3.03 26.28 25.59
CA ASN A 164 -2.52 27.65 25.47
C ASN A 164 -3.33 28.51 24.48
N ALA A 165 -3.96 27.92 23.48
CA ALA A 165 -4.84 28.65 22.56
C ALA A 165 -6.16 29.06 23.21
N ASP A 166 -6.68 28.24 24.13
CA ASP A 166 -7.92 28.52 24.85
C ASP A 166 -7.74 29.54 25.99
N ILE A 167 -6.52 29.67 26.55
CA ILE A 167 -6.20 30.68 27.58
C ILE A 167 -6.04 32.09 26.99
N ASN A 168 -5.74 32.20 25.69
CA ASN A 168 -5.49 33.48 25.00
C ASN A 168 -6.69 33.98 24.17
N LYS A 169 -7.88 33.42 24.37
CA LYS A 169 -9.16 33.88 23.80
C LYS A 169 -10.01 34.54 24.88
#